data_AF-A0A7J4LYQ4-F1
#
_entry.id   AF-A0A7J4LYQ4-F1
#
_cell.length_a   1.000
_cell.length_b   1.000
_cell.length_c   1.000
_cell.angle_alpha   90.00
_cell.angle_beta   90.00
_cell.angle_gamma   90.00
#
_symmetry.space_group_name_H-M   'P 1'
#
loop_
_entity.id
_entity.type
_entity.pdbx_description
1 polymer ?
#
loop_
_entity_poly.entity_id
_entity_poly.type
_entity_poly.pdbx_seq_one_letter_code
_entity_poly.pdbx_strand_id
1 'polypeptide(L)'
;DYDFGEKFYLHREHAKRGDEIWFWWRLTKGAPGQSGPNPFYEWHLDLDCHVVLLTEVEVVHEGEKFKANYGEPEIKVRAYILVDPKGTWQKKIILKDMYDVFTKRVWKAELQSQRIQLYREAYRLQEAIKTYMKLQLYLPEPEMAKWYPRKDFTDYDVKT
;
A
#
# COMPACT_ATOMS: atom_id res chain seq x y z
N ASP A 1 -7.26 17.89 17.74
CA ASP A 1 -6.20 17.48 16.81
C ASP A 1 -5.95 15.99 16.90
N TYR A 2 -6.56 15.24 16.00
CA TYR A 2 -6.11 13.88 15.70
C TYR A 2 -4.80 14.05 14.94
N ASP A 3 -3.70 13.61 15.55
CA ASP A 3 -2.36 13.59 14.97
C ASP A 3 -2.38 12.72 13.70
N PHE A 4 -2.73 13.34 12.58
CA PHE A 4 -2.76 12.70 11.27
C PHE A 4 -1.33 12.24 10.98
N GLY A 5 -1.16 11.03 10.43
CA GLY A 5 0.14 10.35 10.31
C GLY A 5 1.16 11.01 9.38
N GLU A 6 1.06 12.31 9.11
CA GLU A 6 2.04 13.07 8.37
C GLU A 6 3.38 13.13 9.12
N LYS A 7 4.44 12.73 8.44
CA LYS A 7 5.82 12.74 8.98
C LYS A 7 6.72 13.72 8.26
N PHE A 8 6.34 14.13 7.06
CA PHE A 8 7.12 15.04 6.26
C PHE A 8 6.20 15.83 5.34
N TYR A 9 6.48 17.12 5.24
CA TYR A 9 5.94 18.01 4.24
C TYR A 9 7.07 18.94 3.80
N LEU A 10 7.26 19.08 2.49
CA LEU A 10 8.17 20.03 1.88
C LEU A 10 7.48 20.64 0.67
N HIS A 11 7.41 21.96 0.66
CA HIS A 11 7.06 22.73 -0.51
C HIS A 11 8.30 23.48 -0.96
N ARG A 12 8.73 23.21 -2.19
CA ARG A 12 9.85 23.91 -2.81
C ARG A 12 9.33 24.75 -3.95
N GLU A 13 9.27 26.04 -3.69
CA GLU A 13 8.89 27.06 -4.67
C GLU A 13 10.02 27.28 -5.69
N HIS A 14 9.65 27.54 -6.94
CA HIS A 14 10.56 27.88 -8.03
C HIS A 14 11.68 26.86 -8.24
N ALA A 15 11.37 25.56 -8.18
CA ALA A 15 12.27 24.58 -8.77
C ALA A 15 12.38 24.81 -10.28
N LYS A 16 13.36 24.18 -10.95
CA LYS A 16 13.81 24.56 -12.32
C LYS A 16 12.70 24.73 -13.38
N ARG A 17 11.50 24.17 -13.19
CA ARG A 17 10.37 24.24 -14.13
C ARG A 17 8.97 24.36 -13.47
N GLY A 18 8.90 24.72 -12.19
CA GLY A 18 7.65 24.78 -11.42
C GLY A 18 7.89 24.46 -9.96
N ASP A 19 6.85 24.48 -9.14
CA ASP A 19 6.95 24.12 -7.74
C ASP A 19 7.02 22.59 -7.57
N GLU A 20 7.64 22.15 -6.48
CA GLU A 20 7.72 20.74 -6.10
C GLU A 20 7.09 20.56 -4.72
N ILE A 21 6.20 19.58 -4.59
CA ILE A 21 5.57 19.24 -3.32
C ILE A 21 5.94 17.81 -2.95
N TRP A 22 6.39 17.62 -1.72
CA TRP A 22 6.62 16.32 -1.12
C TRP A 22 5.79 16.22 0.14
N PHE A 23 5.11 15.10 0.32
CA PHE A 23 4.55 14.76 1.61
C PHE A 23 4.59 13.27 1.86
N TRP A 24 4.88 12.90 3.09
CA TRP A 24 4.97 11.52 3.53
C TRP A 24 3.98 11.27 4.65
N TRP A 25 3.10 10.33 4.43
CA TRP A 25 2.18 9.83 5.45
C TRP A 25 2.61 8.43 5.87
N ARG A 26 2.61 8.20 7.18
CA ARG A 26 2.96 6.93 7.82
C ARG A 26 1.78 6.55 8.69
N LEU A 27 0.98 5.63 8.18
CA LEU A 27 -0.27 5.22 8.80
C LEU A 27 -0.07 3.89 9.49
N THR A 28 -0.44 3.83 10.76
CA THR A 28 -0.34 2.63 11.59
C THR A 28 -1.71 2.21 12.08
N LYS A 29 -1.98 0.90 12.03
CA LYS A 29 -3.23 0.34 12.55
C LYS A 29 -2.94 -0.99 13.25
N GLY A 30 -3.59 -1.25 14.38
CA GLY A 30 -3.52 -2.57 15.01
C GLY A 30 -4.15 -3.63 14.09
N ALA A 31 -3.46 -4.75 13.89
CA ALA A 31 -3.98 -5.82 13.05
C ALA A 31 -5.28 -6.41 13.65
N PRO A 32 -6.27 -6.77 12.84
CA PRO A 32 -7.49 -7.41 13.33
C PRO A 32 -7.16 -8.78 13.97
N GLY A 33 -7.65 -9.00 15.19
CA GLY A 33 -7.59 -10.28 15.89
C GLY A 33 -8.99 -10.75 16.31
N GLN A 34 -9.08 -11.95 16.91
CA GLN A 34 -10.36 -12.59 17.26
C GLN A 34 -11.23 -11.80 18.24
N SER A 35 -10.64 -10.98 19.12
CA SER A 35 -11.36 -10.23 20.17
C SER A 35 -11.01 -8.73 20.18
N GLY A 36 -10.39 -8.22 19.12
CA GLY A 36 -9.88 -6.85 19.04
C GLY A 36 -8.52 -6.77 18.36
N PRO A 37 -7.83 -5.61 18.39
CA PRO A 37 -6.52 -5.44 17.79
C PRO A 37 -5.50 -6.42 18.38
N ASN A 38 -4.84 -7.21 17.54
CA ASN A 38 -3.80 -8.12 17.95
C ASN A 38 -2.52 -7.33 18.32
N PRO A 39 -2.04 -7.37 19.58
CA PRO A 39 -0.87 -6.60 20.01
C PRO A 39 0.45 -7.08 19.39
N PHE A 40 0.45 -8.25 18.74
CA PHE A 40 1.63 -8.86 18.14
C PHE A 40 1.88 -8.41 16.70
N TYR A 41 0.85 -7.90 16.02
CA TYR A 41 0.97 -7.42 14.65
C TYR A 41 0.47 -6.00 14.55
N GLU A 42 1.28 -5.16 13.93
CA GLU A 42 0.89 -3.81 13.58
C GLU A 42 0.97 -3.67 12.06
N TRP A 43 -0.11 -3.19 11.46
CA TRP A 43 -0.16 -2.87 10.04
C TRP A 43 0.43 -1.48 9.84
N HIS A 44 1.34 -1.38 8.89
CA HIS A 44 1.98 -0.15 8.47
C HIS A 44 1.69 0.09 6.99
N LEU A 45 1.31 1.32 6.69
CA LEU A 45 1.05 1.80 5.34
C LEU A 45 1.74 3.15 5.16
N ASP A 46 2.74 3.16 4.30
CA ASP A 46 3.52 4.34 3.96
C ASP A 46 3.05 4.87 2.60
N LEU A 47 2.66 6.13 2.58
CA LEU A 47 2.33 6.86 1.37
C LEU A 47 3.37 7.95 1.18
N ASP A 48 4.14 7.84 0.09
CA ASP A 48 5.06 8.88 -0.35
C ASP A 48 4.46 9.55 -1.59
N CYS A 49 4.16 10.84 -1.47
CA CYS A 49 3.73 11.64 -2.60
C CYS A 49 4.82 12.64 -2.97
N HIS A 50 5.04 12.75 -4.27
CA HIS A 50 5.96 13.69 -4.88
C HIS A 50 5.30 14.28 -6.11
N VAL A 51 5.01 15.57 -6.09
CA VAL A 51 4.44 16.29 -7.23
C VAL A 51 5.53 17.17 -7.82
N VAL A 52 5.80 16.99 -9.11
CA VAL A 52 6.77 17.79 -9.86
C VAL A 52 6.08 18.68 -10.87
N LEU A 53 6.80 19.73 -11.30
CA LEU A 53 6.37 20.64 -12.36
C LEU A 53 5.02 21.30 -12.04
N LEU A 54 4.76 21.60 -10.76
CA LEU A 54 3.52 22.22 -10.35
C LEU A 54 3.51 23.68 -10.83
N THR A 55 2.61 24.00 -11.75
CA THR A 55 2.46 25.33 -12.33
C THR A 55 1.00 25.74 -12.37
N GLU A 56 0.72 27.01 -12.10
CA GLU A 56 -0.61 27.58 -12.30
C GLU A 56 -0.92 27.66 -13.80
N VAL A 57 -2.11 27.18 -14.19
CA VAL A 57 -2.63 27.22 -15.55
C VAL A 57 -4.05 27.77 -15.55
N GLU A 58 -4.40 28.56 -16.56
CA GLU A 58 -5.77 28.99 -16.79
C GLU A 58 -6.45 28.02 -17.77
N VAL A 59 -7.51 27.36 -17.31
CA VAL A 59 -8.32 26.46 -18.12
C VAL A 59 -9.66 27.13 -18.39
N VAL A 60 -10.03 27.24 -19.67
CA VAL A 60 -11.37 27.67 -20.08
C VAL A 60 -12.29 26.46 -20.11
N HIS A 61 -13.28 26.42 -19.24
CA HIS A 61 -14.30 25.38 -19.22
C HIS A 61 -15.67 26.05 -19.35
N GLU A 62 -16.48 25.64 -20.32
CA GLU A 62 -17.83 26.21 -20.57
C GLU A 62 -17.89 27.74 -20.76
N GLY A 63 -16.78 28.35 -21.22
CA GLY A 63 -16.70 29.80 -21.47
C GLY A 63 -16.23 30.63 -20.26
N GLU A 64 -16.07 30.00 -19.10
CA GLU A 64 -15.51 30.61 -17.90
C GLU A 64 -14.04 30.21 -17.72
N LYS A 65 -13.22 31.17 -17.26
CA LYS A 65 -11.80 30.95 -16.97
C LYS A 65 -11.63 30.49 -15.52
N PHE A 66 -11.00 29.33 -15.34
CA PHE A 66 -10.65 28.79 -14.03
C PHE A 66 -9.14 28.71 -13.87
N LYS A 67 -8.65 29.16 -12.72
CA LYS A 67 -7.27 28.90 -12.31
C LYS A 67 -7.18 27.47 -11.79
N ALA A 68 -6.29 26.69 -12.37
CA ALA A 68 -6.01 25.31 -11.97
C ALA A 68 -4.50 25.12 -11.82
N ASN A 69 -4.10 24.03 -11.18
CA ASN A 69 -2.70 23.62 -11.12
C ASN A 69 -2.47 22.44 -12.06
N TYR A 70 -1.39 22.51 -12.83
CA TYR A 70 -0.90 21.41 -13.65
C TYR A 70 0.41 20.90 -13.04
N GLY A 71 0.57 19.59 -12.95
CA GLY A 71 1.77 18.95 -12.42
C GLY A 71 1.69 17.43 -12.58
N GLU A 72 2.82 16.75 -12.36
CA GLU A 72 2.90 15.29 -12.46
C GLU A 72 3.03 14.68 -11.05
N PRO A 73 1.99 13.99 -10.54
CA PRO A 73 2.06 13.32 -9.25
C PRO A 73 2.69 11.92 -9.37
N GLU A 74 3.73 11.68 -8.59
CA GLU A 74 4.33 10.37 -8.33
C GLU A 74 3.91 9.91 -6.92
N ILE A 75 3.12 8.84 -6.84
CA ILE A 75 2.60 8.31 -5.57
C ILE A 75 3.09 6.89 -5.38
N LYS A 76 3.79 6.64 -4.26
CA LYS A 76 4.25 5.32 -3.85
C LYS A 76 3.52 4.88 -2.60
N VAL A 77 2.88 3.72 -2.69
CA VAL A 77 2.20 3.08 -1.56
C VAL A 77 3.01 1.84 -1.17
N ARG A 78 3.49 1.79 0.07
CA ARG A 78 4.17 0.62 0.64
C ARG A 78 3.38 0.09 1.82
N ALA A 79 3.19 -1.21 1.89
CA ALA A 79 2.46 -1.85 2.96
C ALA A 79 3.30 -2.97 3.58
N TYR A 80 3.42 -2.99 4.90
CA TYR A 80 4.17 -4.00 5.63
C TYR A 80 3.58 -4.25 7.02
N ILE A 81 3.94 -5.38 7.61
CA ILE A 81 3.50 -5.77 8.94
C ILE A 81 4.72 -5.75 9.86
N LEU A 82 4.63 -5.00 10.95
CA LEU A 82 5.58 -5.05 12.04
C LEU A 82 5.15 -6.14 13.02
N VAL A 83 6.07 -7.07 13.28
CA VAL A 83 5.86 -8.19 14.20
C VAL A 83 6.53 -7.88 15.53
N ASP A 84 5.83 -8.09 16.64
CA ASP A 84 6.26 -7.73 18.00
C ASP A 84 6.72 -6.26 18.14
N PRO A 85 5.84 -5.26 17.87
CA PRO A 85 6.21 -3.85 17.93
C PRO A 85 6.76 -3.41 19.30
N LYS A 86 6.35 -4.08 20.39
CA LYS A 86 6.81 -3.78 21.76
C LYS A 86 8.08 -4.54 22.16
N GLY A 87 8.57 -5.45 21.30
CA GLY A 87 9.71 -6.31 21.56
C GLY A 87 9.54 -7.17 22.81
N THR A 88 8.30 -7.47 23.24
CA THR A 88 8.05 -8.13 24.52
C THR A 88 8.45 -9.60 24.51
N TRP A 89 8.46 -10.22 23.32
CA TRP A 89 8.88 -11.61 23.15
C TRP A 89 10.38 -11.73 22.98
N GLN A 90 11.01 -10.79 22.28
CA GLN A 90 12.47 -10.80 22.06
C GLN A 90 13.29 -10.44 23.31
N LYS A 91 12.70 -9.72 24.28
CA LYS A 91 13.40 -9.28 25.50
C LYS A 91 13.62 -10.38 26.54
N LYS A 92 12.85 -11.48 26.53
CA LYS A 92 13.00 -12.56 27.52
C LYS A 92 13.80 -13.72 26.90
N ILE A 93 14.88 -14.13 27.56
CA ILE A 93 15.83 -15.16 27.08
C ILE A 93 15.11 -16.48 26.70
N ILE A 94 14.14 -16.93 27.50
CA ILE A 94 13.40 -18.18 27.26
C ILE A 94 12.40 -18.05 26.10
N LEU A 95 11.84 -16.85 25.87
CA LEU A 95 10.89 -16.62 24.79
C LEU A 95 11.56 -16.46 23.43
N LYS A 96 12.87 -16.19 23.37
CA LYS A 96 13.61 -16.00 22.12
C LYS A 96 13.66 -17.28 21.27
N ASP A 97 13.90 -18.43 21.89
CA ASP A 97 13.97 -19.71 21.18
C ASP A 97 12.57 -20.19 20.77
N MET A 98 11.56 -19.91 21.60
CA MET A 98 10.16 -20.19 21.25
C MET A 98 9.64 -19.25 20.16
N TYR A 99 10.05 -17.99 20.16
CA TYR A 99 9.64 -16.98 19.18
C TYR A 99 9.92 -17.44 17.75
N ASP A 100 11.08 -18.04 17.50
CA ASP A 100 11.47 -18.50 16.17
C ASP A 100 10.58 -19.66 15.69
N VAL A 101 10.27 -20.61 16.58
CA VAL A 101 9.41 -21.75 16.25
C VAL A 101 7.96 -21.30 16.05
N PHE A 102 7.44 -20.46 16.94
CA PHE A 102 6.06 -19.97 16.85
C PHE A 102 5.86 -19.06 15.63
N THR A 103 6.79 -18.15 15.37
CA THR A 103 6.72 -17.26 14.20
C THR A 103 6.85 -18.04 12.88
N LYS A 104 7.72 -19.06 12.81
CA LYS A 104 7.97 -19.83 11.57
C LYS A 104 6.93 -20.93 11.31
N ARG A 105 6.33 -21.54 12.34
CA ARG A 105 5.36 -22.65 12.19
C ARG A 105 3.93 -22.29 12.57
N VAL A 106 3.70 -21.79 13.78
CA VAL A 106 2.34 -21.63 14.33
C VAL A 106 1.64 -20.41 13.74
N TRP A 107 2.37 -19.30 13.62
CA TRP A 107 1.85 -18.01 13.21
C TRP A 107 2.07 -17.69 11.74
N LYS A 108 2.71 -18.59 10.99
CA LYS A 108 2.96 -18.39 9.56
C LYS A 108 1.66 -18.22 8.79
N ALA A 109 0.66 -19.07 9.03
CA ALA A 109 -0.63 -18.99 8.33
C ALA A 109 -1.36 -17.67 8.65
N GLU A 110 -1.39 -17.29 9.92
CA GLU A 110 -2.00 -16.04 10.38
C GLU A 110 -1.28 -14.82 9.76
N LEU A 111 0.04 -14.76 9.84
CA LEU A 111 0.82 -13.67 9.25
C LEU A 111 0.58 -13.55 7.74
N GLN A 112 0.47 -14.66 7.01
CA GLN A 112 0.16 -14.64 5.58
C GLN A 112 -1.26 -14.10 5.32
N SER A 113 -2.25 -14.53 6.11
CA SER A 113 -3.62 -14.00 6.04
C SER A 113 -3.63 -12.49 6.24
N GLN A 114 -2.95 -12.01 7.28
CA GLN A 114 -2.84 -10.58 7.60
C GLN A 114 -2.13 -9.81 6.47
N ARG A 115 -1.06 -10.37 5.89
CA ARG A 115 -0.38 -9.77 4.72
C ARG A 115 -1.31 -9.64 3.51
N ILE A 116 -2.08 -10.69 3.21
CA ILE A 116 -3.04 -10.67 2.10
C ILE A 116 -4.11 -9.60 2.34
N GLN A 117 -4.64 -9.48 3.56
CA GLN A 117 -5.62 -8.46 3.89
C GLN A 117 -5.06 -7.04 3.75
N LEU A 118 -3.90 -6.77 4.36
CA LEU A 118 -3.24 -5.47 4.24
C LEU A 118 -2.93 -5.11 2.78
N TYR A 119 -2.50 -6.09 1.99
CA TYR A 119 -2.23 -5.89 0.57
C TYR A 119 -3.50 -5.54 -0.23
N ARG A 120 -4.65 -6.17 0.08
CA ARG A 120 -5.94 -5.82 -0.52
C ARG A 120 -6.37 -4.40 -0.16
N GLU A 121 -6.20 -3.99 1.10
CA GLU A 121 -6.51 -2.62 1.52
C GLU A 121 -5.60 -1.58 0.84
N ALA A 122 -4.30 -1.88 0.72
CA ALA A 122 -3.36 -1.04 -0.02
C ALA A 122 -3.75 -0.91 -1.51
N TYR A 123 -4.21 -2.01 -2.13
CA TYR A 123 -4.71 -1.98 -3.50
C TYR A 123 -5.96 -1.11 -3.66
N ARG A 124 -6.94 -1.26 -2.77
CA ARG A 124 -8.15 -0.41 -2.78
C ARG A 124 -7.81 1.07 -2.63
N LEU A 125 -6.84 1.40 -1.78
CA LEU A 125 -6.35 2.78 -1.67
C LEU A 125 -5.72 3.24 -2.98
N GLN A 126 -4.87 2.42 -3.59
CA GLN A 126 -4.25 2.74 -4.87
C GLN A 126 -5.31 2.96 -5.97
N GLU A 127 -6.33 2.12 -6.05
CA GLU A 127 -7.48 2.29 -6.95
C GLU A 127 -8.23 3.59 -6.66
N ALA A 128 -8.55 3.86 -5.40
CA ALA A 128 -9.24 5.10 -5.00
C ALA A 128 -8.44 6.35 -5.39
N ILE A 129 -7.12 6.35 -5.20
CA ILE A 129 -6.22 7.44 -5.63
C ILE A 129 -6.27 7.60 -7.15
N LYS A 130 -6.16 6.50 -7.90
CA LYS A 130 -6.21 6.53 -9.38
C LYS A 130 -7.55 7.05 -9.88
N THR A 131 -8.67 6.57 -9.34
CA THR A 131 -10.02 6.99 -9.71
C THR A 131 -10.23 8.46 -9.39
N TYR A 132 -9.83 8.91 -8.20
CA TYR A 132 -9.95 10.29 -7.77
C TYR A 132 -9.15 11.25 -8.66
N MET A 133 -7.91 10.90 -8.96
CA MET A 133 -7.02 11.71 -9.81
C MET A 133 -7.23 11.46 -11.32
N LYS A 134 -8.14 10.56 -11.70
CA LYS A 134 -8.38 10.12 -13.08
C LYS A 134 -7.08 9.72 -13.81
N LEU A 135 -6.16 9.08 -13.10
CA LEU A 135 -4.87 8.65 -13.66
C LEU A 135 -5.10 7.54 -14.70
N GLN A 136 -4.46 7.67 -15.86
CA GLN A 136 -4.53 6.66 -16.92
C GLN A 136 -3.92 5.34 -16.41
N LEU A 137 -4.69 4.25 -16.46
CA LEU A 137 -4.19 2.90 -16.17
C LEU A 137 -3.29 2.47 -17.34
N TYR A 138 -1.97 2.46 -17.13
CA TYR A 138 -1.02 2.05 -18.18
C TYR A 138 -1.14 0.55 -18.55
N LEU A 139 -1.76 -0.27 -17.69
CA LEU A 139 -2.01 -1.70 -17.93
C LEU A 139 -3.46 -2.04 -17.54
N PRO A 140 -4.19 -2.83 -18.37
CA PRO A 140 -5.43 -3.44 -17.91
C PRO A 140 -5.11 -4.34 -16.72
N GLU A 141 -5.94 -4.30 -15.69
CA GLU A 141 -5.86 -5.26 -14.59
C GLU A 141 -5.88 -6.67 -15.19
N PRO A 142 -4.94 -7.55 -14.85
CA PRO A 142 -5.12 -8.96 -15.14
C PRO A 142 -6.29 -9.44 -14.28
N GLU A 143 -7.50 -9.39 -14.84
CA GLU A 143 -8.65 -10.12 -14.34
C GLU A 143 -8.17 -11.56 -14.05
N MET A 144 -8.49 -12.04 -12.85
CA MET A 144 -8.00 -13.30 -12.31
C MET A 144 -7.96 -14.43 -13.36
N ALA A 145 -6.78 -15.00 -13.53
CA ALA A 145 -6.46 -16.21 -14.30
C ALA A 145 -6.83 -16.17 -15.80
N LYS A 146 -5.87 -15.75 -16.65
CA LYS A 146 -5.65 -16.49 -17.89
C LYS A 146 -5.22 -17.90 -17.51
N TRP A 147 -6.20 -18.79 -17.36
CA TRP A 147 -6.00 -20.22 -17.34
C TRP A 147 -5.31 -20.59 -18.66
N TYR A 148 -3.99 -20.75 -18.61
CA TYR A 148 -3.30 -21.49 -19.64
C TYR A 148 -3.44 -22.96 -19.25
N PRO A 149 -4.13 -23.80 -20.03
CA PRO A 149 -3.95 -25.23 -19.87
C PRO A 149 -2.45 -25.49 -20.02
N ARG A 150 -1.86 -26.21 -19.07
CA ARG A 150 -0.50 -26.70 -19.27
C ARG A 150 -0.49 -27.50 -20.58
N LYS A 151 0.50 -27.22 -21.42
CA LYS A 151 0.81 -28.07 -22.59
C LYS A 151 1.64 -29.24 -22.10
N ASP A 152 1.02 -30.17 -21.39
CA ASP A 152 1.57 -31.49 -21.10
C ASP A 152 0.68 -32.53 -21.80
N PHE A 153 1.26 -33.16 -22.82
CA PHE A 153 0.69 -34.30 -23.54
C PHE A 153 0.68 -35.53 -22.61
N THR A 154 -0.40 -35.75 -21.88
CA THR A 154 -0.74 -37.06 -21.34
C THR A 154 -2.25 -37.21 -21.30
N ASP A 155 -2.83 -37.43 -22.48
CA ASP A 155 -4.05 -38.22 -22.59
C ASP A 155 -3.69 -39.67 -22.26
N TYR A 156 -4.20 -40.16 -21.13
CA TYR A 156 -4.46 -41.59 -20.98
C TYR A 156 -5.94 -41.75 -20.68
N ASP A 157 -6.65 -42.22 -21.70
CA ASP A 157 -7.91 -42.92 -21.62
C ASP A 157 -7.98 -43.80 -20.36
N VAL A 158 -9.04 -43.62 -19.56
CA VAL A 158 -9.80 -44.78 -19.06
C VAL A 158 -11.28 -44.40 -19.06
N LYS A 159 -11.98 -44.88 -20.09
CA LYS A 159 -13.42 -45.07 -20.07
C LYS A 159 -13.77 -46.13 -19.02
N THR A 160 -14.72 -45.81 -18.14
CA THR A 160 -15.74 -46.75 -17.63
C THR A 160 -16.98 -45.96 -17.28
#